data_AF-A0A7R9V220-F1
#
_entry.id   AF-A0A7R9V220-F1
#
_cell.length_a   1.000
_cell.length_b   1.000
_cell.length_c   1.000
_cell.angle_alpha   90.00
_cell.angle_beta   90.00
_cell.angle_gamma   90.00
#
_symmetry.space_group_name_H-M   'P 1'
#
loop_
_entity.id
_entity.type
_entity.pdbx_description
1 polymer ?
#
loop_
_entity_poly.entity_id
_entity_poly.type
_entity_poly.pdbx_seq_one_letter_code
_entity_poly.pdbx_strand_id
1 'polypeptide(L)'
;LGELPEAAADPDEQAEQLPGLVDALAAVTCARPVDDVVRTVDAHTELTVPVAMTRRQAGAYQGVLARHYEVLADARHARHGAARAAQLKSICAELRKVCSHPYLLPDLEPDVPPPAAAAAAHGGGSAQGADAFRALGSTDECVSSSGKLALLARLLRVLRRQDRRALLLSHTPKMLDMIEGCAQSVLGSSAVERVDALMASSARHAAVSAFKSDSCPVSLFLMTPSACGLGTDLPRVDVVLLFDSDWHPLLDLQALRRACCIGRPGALHVVRLVAAHSVEERA
;
A
#
# COMPACT_ATOMS: atom_id res chain seq x y z
N LEU A 1 -4.16 4.24 38.04
CA LEU A 1 -3.64 3.30 37.02
C LEU A 1 -4.25 1.96 37.32
N GLY A 2 -5.54 1.81 36.95
CA GLY A 2 -6.32 0.61 37.21
C GLY A 2 -6.11 -0.40 36.08
N GLU A 3 -5.97 -1.65 36.48
CA GLU A 3 -5.79 -2.82 35.63
C GLU A 3 -6.86 -2.88 34.53
N LEU A 4 -6.43 -3.00 33.27
CA LEU A 4 -7.32 -3.33 32.15
C LEU A 4 -7.71 -4.80 32.31
N PRO A 5 -9.01 -5.15 32.41
CA PRO A 5 -9.42 -6.52 32.60
C PRO A 5 -9.10 -7.35 31.35
N GLU A 6 -8.28 -8.38 31.56
CA GLU A 6 -7.94 -9.43 30.63
C GLU A 6 -9.06 -10.49 30.65
N ALA A 7 -10.00 -10.42 29.71
CA ALA A 7 -10.79 -11.56 29.22
C ALA A 7 -11.70 -11.08 28.09
N ALA A 8 -11.70 -11.81 26.96
CA ALA A 8 -12.68 -11.63 25.90
C ALA A 8 -14.09 -11.85 26.47
N ALA A 9 -14.85 -10.76 26.66
CA ALA A 9 -16.25 -10.80 27.05
C ALA A 9 -17.07 -11.52 25.97
N ASP A 10 -18.08 -12.28 26.39
CA ASP A 10 -19.02 -12.98 25.52
C ASP A 10 -19.67 -11.96 24.56
N PRO A 11 -19.77 -12.22 23.23
CA PRO A 11 -20.39 -11.29 22.28
C PRO A 11 -21.78 -10.78 22.73
N ASP A 12 -22.54 -11.59 23.45
CA ASP A 12 -23.86 -11.22 23.98
C ASP A 12 -23.74 -10.20 25.13
N GLU A 13 -22.73 -10.32 26.01
CA GLU A 13 -22.45 -9.33 27.06
C GLU A 13 -21.93 -8.00 26.48
N GLN A 14 -21.12 -8.07 25.40
CA GLN A 14 -20.67 -6.87 24.68
C GLN A 14 -21.84 -6.13 24.01
N ALA A 15 -22.81 -6.87 23.46
CA ALA A 15 -24.02 -6.31 22.86
C ALA A 15 -24.90 -5.59 23.88
N GLU A 16 -24.96 -6.08 25.12
CA GLU A 16 -25.75 -5.47 26.20
C GLU A 16 -25.10 -4.16 26.73
N GLN A 17 -23.77 -4.07 26.70
CA GLN A 17 -23.02 -2.88 27.13
C GLN A 17 -22.93 -1.77 26.06
N LEU A 18 -23.12 -2.13 24.79
CA LEU A 18 -23.00 -1.23 23.64
C LEU A 18 -23.94 -0.01 23.69
N PRO A 19 -25.24 -0.13 24.01
CA PRO A 19 -26.15 1.01 24.07
C PRO A 19 -25.74 2.06 25.11
N GLY A 20 -25.34 1.62 26.30
CA GLY A 20 -24.89 2.52 27.36
C GLY A 20 -23.60 3.28 26.98
N LEU A 21 -22.70 2.62 26.26
CA LEU A 21 -21.49 3.25 25.74
C LEU A 21 -21.82 4.26 24.62
N VAL A 22 -22.73 3.91 23.71
CA VAL A 22 -23.18 4.79 22.62
C VAL A 22 -23.82 6.05 23.19
N ASP A 23 -24.69 5.94 24.20
CA ASP A 23 -25.33 7.08 24.84
C ASP A 23 -24.32 7.99 25.56
N ALA A 24 -23.35 7.41 26.27
CA ALA A 24 -22.27 8.17 26.91
C ALA A 24 -21.40 8.91 25.87
N LEU A 25 -21.13 8.28 24.72
CA LEU A 25 -20.34 8.87 23.64
C LEU A 25 -21.14 9.87 22.80
N ALA A 26 -22.46 9.73 22.68
CA ALA A 26 -23.31 10.62 21.89
C ALA A 26 -23.29 12.07 22.40
N ALA A 27 -23.04 12.27 23.69
CA ALA A 27 -22.89 13.61 24.27
C ALA A 27 -21.59 14.32 23.86
N VAL A 28 -20.56 13.57 23.44
CA VAL A 28 -19.21 14.09 23.16
C VAL A 28 -18.81 13.95 21.69
N THR A 29 -19.41 13.00 20.97
CA THR A 29 -19.05 12.65 19.59
C THR A 29 -20.13 13.05 18.60
N CYS A 30 -19.72 13.55 17.44
CA CYS A 30 -20.59 13.78 16.31
C CYS A 30 -20.13 12.88 15.16
N ALA A 31 -20.83 11.76 14.97
CA ALA A 31 -20.64 10.88 13.84
C ALA A 31 -21.88 10.98 12.93
N ARG A 32 -21.65 11.22 11.63
CA ARG A 32 -22.71 11.17 10.61
C ARG A 32 -22.23 10.27 9.48
N PRO A 33 -22.98 9.24 9.08
CA PRO A 33 -22.62 8.46 7.91
C PRO A 33 -22.76 9.35 6.66
N VAL A 34 -21.95 9.05 5.65
CA VAL A 34 -21.95 9.85 4.41
C VAL A 34 -23.32 9.77 3.72
N ASP A 35 -23.98 8.61 3.82
CA ASP A 35 -25.31 8.35 3.25
C ASP A 35 -26.41 9.25 3.84
N ASP A 36 -26.28 9.67 5.11
CA ASP A 36 -27.24 10.58 5.76
C ASP A 36 -27.09 12.03 5.27
N VAL A 37 -25.92 12.39 4.74
CA VAL A 37 -25.59 13.75 4.33
C VAL A 37 -25.66 13.94 2.82
N VAL A 38 -25.38 12.89 2.05
CA VAL A 38 -25.23 12.97 0.60
C VAL A 38 -26.20 11.99 -0.08
N ARG A 39 -27.15 12.53 -0.84
CA ARG A 39 -28.19 11.76 -1.56
C ARG A 39 -27.65 10.87 -2.70
N THR A 40 -26.46 11.16 -3.19
CA THR A 40 -25.79 10.43 -4.29
C THR A 40 -24.31 10.30 -3.95
N VAL A 41 -23.94 9.29 -3.18
CA VAL A 41 -22.54 8.88 -3.04
C VAL A 41 -22.23 7.99 -4.23
N ASP A 42 -21.25 8.36 -5.05
CA ASP A 42 -20.80 7.47 -6.12
C ASP A 42 -20.25 6.19 -5.51
N ALA A 43 -20.86 5.05 -5.86
CA ALA A 43 -20.42 3.76 -5.38
C ALA A 43 -18.97 3.50 -5.85
N HIS A 44 -18.12 3.06 -4.92
CA HIS A 44 -16.84 2.48 -5.28
C HIS A 44 -17.01 0.98 -5.47
N THR A 45 -16.39 0.42 -6.50
CA THR A 45 -16.30 -1.03 -6.68
C THR A 45 -14.90 -1.47 -6.30
N GLU A 46 -14.77 -2.34 -5.31
CA GLU A 46 -13.49 -2.95 -4.93
C GLU A 46 -13.34 -4.33 -5.57
N LEU A 47 -12.24 -4.53 -6.31
CA LEU A 47 -11.87 -5.77 -6.94
C LEU A 47 -10.54 -6.27 -6.38
N THR A 48 -10.58 -7.41 -5.68
CA THR A 48 -9.37 -8.11 -5.25
C THR A 48 -8.86 -9.01 -6.37
N VAL A 49 -7.65 -8.74 -6.86
CA VAL A 49 -7.00 -9.48 -7.95
C VAL A 49 -5.92 -10.37 -7.35
N PRO A 50 -6.10 -11.71 -7.35
CA PRO A 50 -5.06 -12.63 -6.95
C PRO A 50 -3.96 -12.68 -8.01
N VAL A 51 -2.71 -12.61 -7.56
CA VAL A 51 -1.52 -12.57 -8.41
C VAL A 51 -0.61 -13.73 -8.06
N ALA A 52 -0.28 -14.57 -9.06
CA ALA A 52 0.65 -15.66 -8.87
C ALA A 52 2.08 -15.14 -8.64
N MET A 53 2.80 -15.74 -7.69
CA MET A 53 4.22 -15.46 -7.47
C MET A 53 5.07 -15.96 -8.63
N THR A 54 6.16 -15.26 -8.93
CA THR A 54 7.18 -15.75 -9.86
C THR A 54 7.99 -16.88 -9.25
N ARG A 55 8.76 -17.62 -10.07
CA ARG A 55 9.69 -18.65 -9.57
C ARG A 55 10.69 -18.10 -8.56
N ARG A 56 11.20 -16.88 -8.80
CA ARG A 56 12.17 -16.21 -7.91
C ARG A 56 11.51 -15.82 -6.59
N GLN A 57 10.28 -15.29 -6.62
CA GLN A 57 9.49 -15.00 -5.42
C GLN A 57 9.18 -16.27 -4.62
N ALA A 58 8.71 -17.33 -5.28
CA ALA A 58 8.38 -18.58 -4.61
C ALA A 58 9.61 -19.21 -3.92
N GLY A 59 10.77 -19.21 -4.60
CA GLY A 59 12.03 -19.68 -3.99
C GLY A 59 12.46 -18.82 -2.80
N ALA A 60 12.37 -17.50 -2.91
CA ALA A 60 12.66 -16.58 -1.80
C ALA A 60 11.70 -16.79 -0.61
N TYR A 61 10.41 -16.96 -0.89
CA TYR A 61 9.36 -17.17 0.10
C TYR A 61 9.58 -18.47 0.87
N GLN A 62 9.86 -19.57 0.16
CA GLN A 62 10.25 -20.84 0.76
C GLN A 62 11.55 -20.72 1.57
N GLY A 63 12.51 -19.95 1.08
CA GLY A 63 13.77 -19.68 1.80
C GLY A 63 13.57 -18.94 3.13
N VAL A 64 12.64 -17.98 3.20
CA VAL A 64 12.29 -17.30 4.47
C VAL A 64 11.61 -18.29 5.42
N LEU A 65 10.64 -19.08 4.94
CA LEU A 65 9.98 -20.10 5.75
C LEU A 65 10.95 -21.15 6.30
N ALA A 66 11.89 -21.62 5.47
CA ALA A 66 12.90 -22.59 5.87
C ALA A 66 13.86 -22.03 6.93
N ARG A 67 14.29 -20.77 6.79
CA ARG A 67 15.14 -20.08 7.77
C ARG A 67 14.48 -19.95 9.15
N HIS A 68 13.17 -19.77 9.18
CA HIS A 68 12.40 -19.63 10.42
C HIS A 68 11.63 -20.90 10.82
N TYR A 69 11.99 -22.07 10.24
CA TYR A 69 11.24 -23.30 10.43
C TYR A 69 11.10 -23.68 11.91
N GLU A 70 12.16 -23.56 12.71
CA GLU A 70 12.12 -23.90 14.14
C GLU A 70 11.08 -23.08 14.91
N VAL A 71 11.03 -21.76 14.65
CA VAL A 71 10.07 -20.84 15.28
C VAL A 71 8.65 -21.17 14.84
N LEU A 72 8.46 -21.54 13.57
CA LEU A 72 7.15 -21.88 13.01
C LEU A 72 6.66 -23.27 13.46
N ALA A 73 7.55 -24.25 13.55
CA ALA A 73 7.25 -25.65 13.85
C ALA A 73 7.07 -25.92 15.35
N ASP A 74 7.57 -25.05 16.23
CA ASP A 74 7.44 -25.24 17.67
C ASP A 74 5.98 -25.10 18.13
N ALA A 75 5.29 -26.23 18.23
CA ALA A 75 3.88 -26.37 18.60
C ALA A 75 3.59 -26.18 20.10
N ARG A 76 4.60 -25.95 20.95
CA ARG A 76 4.45 -25.94 22.42
C ARG A 76 3.95 -24.60 22.97
N HIS A 77 2.84 -24.01 22.52
CA HIS A 77 2.55 -22.62 22.89
C HIS A 77 1.08 -22.22 23.14
N ALA A 78 0.72 -22.24 24.43
CA ALA A 78 -0.20 -21.27 25.03
C ALA A 78 0.49 -20.31 26.03
N ARG A 79 1.82 -20.36 26.22
CA ARG A 79 2.50 -19.74 27.40
C ARG A 79 3.63 -18.72 27.15
N HIS A 80 3.96 -18.32 25.92
CA HIS A 80 4.99 -17.30 25.67
C HIS A 80 4.42 -16.08 24.92
N GLY A 81 3.84 -15.15 25.70
CA GLY A 81 2.81 -14.19 25.28
C GLY A 81 3.23 -12.85 24.62
N ALA A 82 4.50 -12.62 24.26
CA ALA A 82 4.86 -11.37 23.54
C ALA A 82 6.07 -11.50 22.62
N ALA A 83 7.16 -12.16 23.07
CA ALA A 83 8.38 -12.31 22.29
C ALA A 83 8.17 -13.13 21.01
N ARG A 84 7.43 -14.25 21.09
CA ARG A 84 7.06 -15.06 19.91
C ARG A 84 6.16 -14.27 18.96
N ALA A 85 5.22 -13.49 19.49
CA ALA A 85 4.35 -12.65 18.67
C ALA A 85 5.16 -11.59 17.90
N ALA A 86 6.18 -10.99 18.53
CA ALA A 86 7.09 -10.06 17.86
C ALA A 86 7.91 -10.75 16.74
N GLN A 87 8.42 -11.96 16.99
CA GLN A 87 9.14 -12.75 15.99
C GLN A 87 8.25 -13.12 14.80
N LEU A 88 7.03 -13.62 15.07
CA LEU A 88 6.06 -13.95 14.02
C LEU A 88 5.65 -12.71 13.21
N LYS A 89 5.47 -11.55 13.85
CA LYS A 89 5.24 -10.27 13.14
C LYS A 89 6.40 -9.92 12.22
N SER A 90 7.65 -10.11 12.66
CA SER A 90 8.83 -9.90 11.82
C SER A 90 8.86 -10.84 10.61
N ILE A 91 8.61 -12.14 10.83
CA ILE A 91 8.54 -13.14 9.76
C ILE A 91 7.45 -12.78 8.75
N CYS A 92 6.24 -12.43 9.23
CA CYS A 92 5.16 -11.98 8.37
C CYS A 92 5.52 -10.72 7.58
N ALA A 93 6.25 -9.77 8.17
CA ALA A 93 6.72 -8.57 7.49
C ALA A 93 7.73 -8.92 6.36
N GLU A 94 8.64 -9.87 6.59
CA GLU A 94 9.57 -10.36 5.55
C GLU A 94 8.84 -11.10 4.43
N LEU A 95 7.90 -12.00 4.77
CA LEU A 95 7.10 -12.71 3.78
C LEU A 95 6.31 -11.74 2.90
N ARG A 96 5.76 -10.66 3.48
CA ARG A 96 5.06 -9.60 2.74
C ARG A 96 5.99 -8.83 1.80
N LYS A 97 7.23 -8.53 2.23
CA LYS A 97 8.24 -7.94 1.33
C LYS A 97 8.45 -8.82 0.09
N VAL A 98 8.57 -10.15 0.27
CA VAL A 98 8.72 -11.08 -0.86
C VAL A 98 7.50 -11.09 -1.79
N CYS A 99 6.29 -11.03 -1.21
CA CYS A 99 5.04 -10.97 -1.98
C CYS A 99 4.99 -9.74 -2.90
N SER A 100 5.49 -8.60 -2.42
CA SER A 100 5.63 -7.37 -3.21
C SER A 100 6.76 -7.49 -4.24
N HIS A 101 8.00 -7.73 -3.78
CA HIS A 101 9.16 -7.87 -4.66
C HIS A 101 10.35 -8.58 -3.96
N PRO A 102 11.05 -9.52 -4.63
CA PRO A 102 12.17 -10.23 -4.01
C PRO A 102 13.33 -9.31 -3.58
N TYR A 103 13.62 -8.24 -4.34
CA TYR A 103 14.70 -7.26 -4.05
C TYR A 103 14.44 -6.35 -2.85
N LEU A 104 13.29 -6.47 -2.19
CA LEU A 104 13.07 -5.82 -0.90
C LEU A 104 13.82 -6.53 0.23
N LEU A 105 14.25 -7.78 0.02
CA LEU A 105 15.17 -8.46 0.92
C LEU A 105 16.62 -8.12 0.55
N PRO A 106 17.44 -7.64 1.50
CA PRO A 106 18.84 -7.29 1.25
C PRO A 106 19.63 -8.44 0.62
N ASP A 107 19.42 -9.67 1.08
CA ASP A 107 20.13 -10.88 0.61
C ASP A 107 19.88 -11.23 -0.87
N LEU A 108 18.81 -10.69 -1.46
CA LEU A 108 18.37 -11.04 -2.82
C LEU A 108 18.54 -9.89 -3.80
N GLU A 109 19.04 -8.75 -3.34
CA GLU A 109 19.37 -7.62 -4.19
C GLU A 109 20.51 -8.02 -5.12
N PRO A 110 20.43 -7.71 -6.43
CA PRO A 110 21.53 -7.98 -7.34
C PRO A 110 22.76 -7.18 -6.90
N ASP A 111 23.93 -7.82 -6.95
CA ASP A 111 25.21 -7.22 -6.59
C ASP A 111 25.64 -6.23 -7.68
N VAL A 112 25.00 -5.07 -7.69
CA VAL A 112 25.28 -3.98 -8.62
C VAL A 112 26.02 -2.89 -7.83
N PRO A 113 27.15 -2.36 -8.33
CA PRO A 113 27.85 -1.29 -7.65
C PRO A 113 26.89 -0.11 -7.43
N PRO A 114 26.81 0.44 -6.21
CA PRO A 114 25.90 1.53 -5.93
C PRO A 114 26.24 2.70 -6.86
N PRO A 115 25.25 3.34 -7.51
CA PRO A 115 25.52 4.53 -8.29
C PRO A 115 26.13 5.58 -7.35
N ALA A 116 27.17 6.30 -7.81
CA ALA A 116 27.97 7.21 -7.00
C ALA A 116 27.16 8.30 -6.25
N ALA A 117 25.88 8.49 -6.57
CA ALA A 117 24.95 9.42 -5.93
C ALA A 117 24.07 8.83 -4.81
N ALA A 118 23.93 7.50 -4.70
CA ALA A 118 22.99 6.85 -3.76
C ALA A 118 23.46 6.83 -2.29
N ALA A 119 24.75 7.01 -2.02
CA ALA A 119 25.29 6.97 -0.66
C ALA A 119 24.90 8.19 0.21
N ALA A 120 24.30 9.24 -0.36
CA ALA A 120 24.13 10.53 0.31
C ALA A 120 22.68 10.98 0.61
N ALA A 121 21.62 10.30 0.15
CA ALA A 121 20.26 10.81 0.38
C ALA A 121 19.19 9.73 0.34
N HIS A 122 18.58 9.43 1.49
CA HIS A 122 17.22 8.87 1.56
C HIS A 122 16.17 10.00 1.40
N GLY A 123 16.40 10.92 0.45
CA GLY A 123 15.62 12.15 0.29
C GLY A 123 14.56 12.01 -0.80
N GLY A 124 13.29 11.85 -0.41
CA GLY A 124 12.15 11.58 -1.30
C GLY A 124 11.93 12.61 -2.41
N GLY A 125 12.49 12.34 -3.59
CA GLY A 125 12.21 13.06 -4.84
C GLY A 125 12.08 12.08 -6.01
N SER A 126 11.23 12.42 -6.98
CA SER A 126 10.82 11.57 -8.12
C SER A 126 11.95 11.12 -9.06
N ALA A 127 13.08 11.83 -9.06
CA ALA A 127 14.25 11.42 -9.84
C ALA A 127 15.03 10.27 -9.17
N GLN A 128 15.07 10.23 -7.83
CA GLN A 128 15.92 9.29 -7.10
C GLN A 128 15.39 7.85 -7.12
N GLY A 129 14.07 7.67 -7.04
CA GLY A 129 13.44 6.35 -7.06
C GLY A 129 13.64 5.62 -8.38
N ALA A 130 13.47 6.33 -9.51
CA ALA A 130 13.69 5.77 -10.84
C ALA A 130 15.15 5.38 -11.09
N ASP A 131 16.10 6.17 -10.60
CA ASP A 131 17.53 5.87 -10.72
C ASP A 131 17.93 4.67 -9.83
N ALA A 132 17.36 4.55 -8.62
CA ALA A 132 17.51 3.37 -7.79
C ALA A 132 16.97 2.10 -8.48
N PHE A 133 15.82 2.18 -9.14
CA PHE A 133 15.28 1.06 -9.91
C PHE A 133 16.15 0.67 -11.11
N ARG A 134 16.69 1.63 -11.84
CA ARG A 134 17.64 1.37 -12.95
C ARG A 134 18.95 0.76 -12.45
N ALA A 135 19.37 1.12 -11.23
CA ALA A 135 20.55 0.54 -10.61
C ALA A 135 20.36 -0.94 -10.23
N LEU A 136 19.12 -1.43 -10.07
CA LEU A 136 18.85 -2.85 -9.80
C LEU A 136 19.01 -3.76 -11.04
N GLY A 137 19.32 -3.21 -12.21
CA GLY A 137 19.54 -3.95 -13.45
C GLY A 137 18.56 -3.56 -14.55
N SER A 138 18.35 -4.47 -15.52
CA SER A 138 17.40 -4.20 -16.60
C SER A 138 15.98 -4.07 -16.06
N THR A 139 15.25 -3.06 -16.52
CA THR A 139 13.84 -2.83 -16.13
C THR A 139 12.99 -4.07 -16.36
N ASP A 140 13.24 -4.80 -17.44
CA ASP A 140 12.49 -6.02 -17.80
C ASP A 140 12.79 -7.19 -16.85
N GLU A 141 14.02 -7.32 -16.39
CA GLU A 141 14.40 -8.33 -15.40
C GLU A 141 13.76 -8.04 -14.05
N CYS A 142 13.78 -6.78 -13.62
CA CYS A 142 13.16 -6.37 -12.38
C CYS A 142 11.63 -6.61 -12.43
N VAL A 143 10.96 -6.16 -13.50
CA VAL A 143 9.52 -6.37 -13.69
C VAL A 143 9.16 -7.86 -13.76
N SER A 144 9.93 -8.68 -14.48
CA SER A 144 9.68 -10.13 -14.58
C SER A 144 9.98 -10.90 -13.30
N SER A 145 10.71 -10.30 -12.36
CA SER A 145 11.01 -10.92 -11.07
C SER A 145 9.86 -10.84 -10.06
N SER A 146 8.87 -9.96 -10.25
CA SER A 146 7.67 -9.86 -9.41
C SER A 146 6.38 -9.98 -10.21
N GLY A 147 5.49 -10.87 -9.77
CA GLY A 147 4.19 -11.09 -10.42
C GLY A 147 3.31 -9.85 -10.35
N LYS A 148 3.35 -9.14 -9.22
CA LYS A 148 2.60 -7.88 -9.02
C LYS A 148 3.11 -6.77 -9.92
N LEU A 149 4.43 -6.59 -10.05
CA LEU A 149 4.99 -5.60 -10.97
C LEU A 149 4.69 -5.93 -12.44
N ALA A 150 4.79 -7.21 -12.83
CA ALA A 150 4.44 -7.63 -14.19
C ALA A 150 2.97 -7.36 -14.53
N LEU A 151 2.05 -7.63 -13.58
CA LEU A 151 0.64 -7.30 -13.73
C LEU A 151 0.41 -5.78 -13.75
N LEU A 152 1.05 -5.03 -12.84
CA LEU A 152 0.98 -3.57 -12.80
C LEU A 152 1.40 -2.97 -14.13
N ALA A 153 2.52 -3.41 -14.71
CA ALA A 153 2.98 -2.93 -16.01
C ALA A 153 1.95 -3.16 -17.13
N ARG A 154 1.16 -4.24 -17.06
CA ARG A 154 0.04 -4.48 -17.99
C ARG A 154 -1.14 -3.55 -17.71
N LEU A 155 -1.51 -3.38 -16.44
CA LEU A 155 -2.59 -2.47 -16.03
C LEU A 155 -2.29 -1.02 -16.43
N LEU A 156 -1.07 -0.53 -16.22
CA LEU A 156 -0.67 0.83 -16.60
C LEU A 156 -0.79 1.08 -18.13
N ARG A 157 -0.53 0.07 -18.96
CA ARG A 157 -0.75 0.18 -20.42
C ARG A 157 -2.24 0.28 -20.77
N VAL A 158 -3.10 -0.44 -20.04
CA VAL A 158 -4.55 -0.35 -20.22
C VAL A 158 -5.06 1.03 -19.78
N LEU A 159 -4.62 1.51 -18.61
CA LEU A 159 -4.99 2.82 -18.08
C LEU A 159 -4.59 3.95 -19.04
N ARG A 160 -3.37 3.89 -19.63
CA ARG A 160 -2.97 4.87 -20.66
C ARG A 160 -3.88 4.84 -21.88
N ARG A 161 -4.20 3.65 -22.40
CA ARG A 161 -5.06 3.53 -23.59
C ARG A 161 -6.47 4.06 -23.34
N GLN A 162 -6.93 3.98 -22.10
CA GLN A 162 -8.24 4.48 -21.67
C GLN A 162 -8.21 5.93 -21.19
N ASP A 163 -7.04 6.58 -21.20
CA ASP A 163 -6.83 7.94 -20.68
C ASP A 163 -7.37 8.14 -19.25
N ARG A 164 -7.17 7.12 -18.39
CA ARG A 164 -7.63 7.15 -16.99
C ARG A 164 -6.52 7.60 -16.06
N ARG A 165 -6.88 8.42 -15.06
CA ARG A 165 -5.98 8.81 -13.99
C ARG A 165 -6.04 7.80 -12.84
N ALA A 166 -4.87 7.40 -12.34
CA ALA A 166 -4.77 6.41 -11.27
C ALA A 166 -3.99 6.93 -10.07
N LEU A 167 -4.42 6.52 -8.87
CA LEU A 167 -3.67 6.62 -7.62
C LEU A 167 -3.13 5.23 -7.29
N LEU A 168 -1.83 5.08 -7.10
CA LEU A 168 -1.25 3.85 -6.57
C LEU A 168 -0.77 4.08 -5.14
N LEU A 169 -1.22 3.19 -4.27
CA LEU A 169 -0.83 3.16 -2.87
C LEU A 169 0.12 1.99 -2.61
N SER A 170 1.24 2.29 -1.97
CA SER A 170 2.19 1.30 -1.47
C SER A 170 2.79 1.71 -0.14
N HIS A 171 3.00 0.78 0.78
CA HIS A 171 3.42 1.09 2.16
C HIS A 171 4.92 1.36 2.28
N THR A 172 5.74 0.67 1.49
CA THR A 172 7.20 0.74 1.62
C THR A 172 7.82 1.70 0.60
N PRO A 173 8.64 2.68 1.02
CA PRO A 173 9.30 3.61 0.09
C PRO A 173 10.17 2.91 -0.95
N LYS A 174 10.92 1.88 -0.55
CA LYS A 174 11.74 1.07 -1.48
C LYS A 174 10.89 0.40 -2.57
N MET A 175 9.65 0.01 -2.26
CA MET A 175 8.73 -0.53 -3.26
C MET A 175 8.20 0.57 -4.18
N LEU A 176 7.92 1.77 -3.64
CA LEU A 176 7.55 2.93 -4.46
C LEU A 176 8.67 3.32 -5.43
N ASP A 177 9.95 3.22 -5.04
CA ASP A 177 11.09 3.44 -5.94
C ASP A 177 11.03 2.47 -7.14
N MET A 178 10.76 1.19 -6.87
CA MET A 178 10.63 0.18 -7.92
C MET A 178 9.41 0.38 -8.82
N ILE A 179 8.27 0.73 -8.22
CA ILE A 179 7.05 1.02 -8.95
C ILE A 179 7.22 2.25 -9.82
N GLU A 180 7.86 3.30 -9.31
CA GLU A 180 8.16 4.52 -10.04
C GLU A 180 9.01 4.21 -11.28
N GLY A 181 10.12 3.48 -11.13
CA GLY A 181 10.95 3.10 -12.27
C GLY A 181 10.20 2.26 -13.32
N CYS A 182 9.37 1.30 -12.88
CA CYS A 182 8.50 0.52 -13.78
C CYS A 182 7.44 1.39 -14.46
N ALA A 183 6.81 2.30 -13.71
CA ALA A 183 5.78 3.19 -14.23
C ALA A 183 6.36 4.18 -15.23
N GLN A 184 7.54 4.75 -14.98
CA GLN A 184 8.22 5.66 -15.90
C GLN A 184 8.68 4.96 -17.17
N SER A 185 9.15 3.71 -17.11
CA SER A 185 9.52 2.95 -18.32
C SER A 185 8.30 2.65 -19.19
N VAL A 186 7.13 2.48 -18.57
CA VAL A 186 5.87 2.25 -19.27
C VAL A 186 5.30 3.57 -19.77
N LEU A 187 5.01 4.53 -18.89
CA LEU A 187 4.24 5.79 -19.07
C LEU A 187 5.05 6.99 -19.53
N GLY A 188 6.36 6.99 -19.33
CA GLY A 188 7.21 8.16 -19.43
C GLY A 188 7.28 8.95 -18.13
N SER A 189 8.41 9.60 -17.87
CA SER A 189 8.68 10.28 -16.59
C SER A 189 7.74 11.46 -16.30
N SER A 190 7.22 12.15 -17.32
CA SER A 190 6.29 13.28 -17.13
C SER A 190 4.87 12.85 -16.72
N ALA A 191 4.55 11.56 -16.85
CA ALA A 191 3.23 11.02 -16.60
C ALA A 191 3.07 10.41 -15.20
N VAL A 192 4.14 10.41 -14.40
CA VAL A 192 4.21 9.82 -13.05
C VAL A 192 4.67 10.89 -12.07
N GLU A 193 3.91 11.07 -10.99
CA GLU A 193 4.28 11.96 -9.88
C GLU A 193 4.21 11.18 -8.58
N ARG A 194 5.15 11.43 -7.68
CA ARG A 194 5.25 10.73 -6.39
C ARG A 194 5.19 11.70 -5.23
N VAL A 195 4.45 11.31 -4.19
CA VAL A 195 4.39 12.01 -2.92
C VAL A 195 4.70 11.05 -1.76
N ASP A 196 5.83 11.29 -1.11
CA ASP A 196 6.22 10.57 0.10
C ASP A 196 5.86 11.35 1.37
N ALA A 197 5.73 10.63 2.48
CA ALA A 197 5.50 11.22 3.80
C ALA A 197 6.66 12.14 4.25
N LEU A 198 7.88 11.89 3.76
CA LEU A 198 9.09 12.66 4.08
C LEU A 198 9.22 13.96 3.27
N MET A 199 8.41 14.14 2.22
CA MET A 199 8.45 15.38 1.43
C MET A 199 7.97 16.58 2.25
N ALA A 200 8.63 17.72 2.05
CA ALA A 200 8.22 18.99 2.64
C ALA A 200 6.76 19.29 2.33
N SER A 201 6.03 19.82 3.31
CA SER A 201 4.60 20.09 3.20
C SER A 201 4.27 20.99 2.00
N SER A 202 5.06 22.05 1.74
CA SER A 202 4.86 22.94 0.59
C SER A 202 4.98 22.23 -0.75
N ALA A 203 6.00 21.38 -0.92
CA ALA A 203 6.21 20.59 -2.13
C ALA A 203 5.06 19.60 -2.36
N ARG A 204 4.59 18.95 -1.28
CA ARG A 204 3.44 18.06 -1.31
C ARG A 204 2.16 18.77 -1.78
N HIS A 205 1.86 19.94 -1.21
CA HIS A 205 0.70 20.73 -1.60
C HIS A 205 0.80 21.18 -3.07
N ALA A 206 2.00 21.56 -3.53
CA ALA A 206 2.23 21.93 -4.92
C ALA A 206 1.97 20.76 -5.88
N ALA A 207 2.49 19.56 -5.57
CA ALA A 207 2.27 18.35 -6.37
C ALA A 207 0.78 17.96 -6.44
N VAL A 208 0.09 17.96 -5.29
CA VAL A 208 -1.36 17.69 -5.23
C VAL A 208 -2.17 18.74 -5.99
N SER A 209 -1.82 20.02 -5.85
CA SER A 209 -2.48 21.12 -6.57
C SER A 209 -2.29 20.99 -8.09
N ALA A 210 -1.07 20.66 -8.53
CA ALA A 210 -0.77 20.41 -9.93
C ALA A 210 -1.58 19.21 -10.46
N PHE A 211 -1.73 18.14 -9.69
CA PHE A 211 -2.53 16.97 -10.07
C PHE A 211 -4.03 17.25 -10.20
N LYS A 212 -4.55 18.20 -9.40
CA LYS A 212 -5.95 18.67 -9.49
C LYS A 212 -6.24 19.48 -10.76
N SER A 213 -5.23 20.01 -11.43
CA SER A 213 -5.41 20.78 -12.68
C SER A 213 -5.97 19.90 -13.80
N ASP A 214 -6.86 20.47 -14.62
CA ASP A 214 -7.35 19.83 -15.85
C ASP A 214 -6.21 19.53 -16.82
N SER A 215 -5.26 20.45 -16.94
CA SER A 215 -4.12 20.35 -17.85
C SER A 215 -2.98 19.47 -17.34
N CYS A 216 -3.17 18.75 -16.23
CA CYS A 216 -2.10 17.93 -15.65
C CYS A 216 -1.74 16.76 -16.59
N PRO A 217 -0.47 16.63 -17.01
CA PRO A 217 -0.02 15.51 -17.83
C PRO A 217 0.17 14.21 -17.01
N VAL A 218 0.08 14.30 -15.68
CA VAL A 218 0.29 13.17 -14.78
C VAL A 218 -0.92 12.24 -14.83
N SER A 219 -0.68 11.02 -15.29
CA SER A 219 -1.67 9.94 -15.34
C SER A 219 -1.62 9.02 -14.12
N LEU A 220 -0.48 8.96 -13.42
CA LEU A 220 -0.28 8.10 -12.26
C LEU A 220 0.29 8.90 -11.09
N PHE A 221 -0.42 8.88 -9.97
CA PHE A 221 0.02 9.47 -8.71
C PHE A 221 0.44 8.35 -7.73
N LEU A 222 1.67 8.39 -7.23
CA LEU A 222 2.23 7.40 -6.31
C LEU A 222 2.24 7.98 -4.90
N MET A 223 1.70 7.26 -3.91
CA MET A 223 1.70 7.71 -2.51
C MET A 223 1.89 6.57 -1.52
N THR A 224 2.42 6.90 -0.35
CA THR A 224 2.23 6.07 0.85
C THR A 224 0.89 6.43 1.52
N PRO A 225 0.14 5.47 2.10
CA PRO A 225 -1.08 5.78 2.84
C PRO A 225 -0.88 6.77 3.98
N SER A 226 0.29 6.73 4.62
CA SER A 226 0.71 7.70 5.64
C SER A 226 0.84 9.14 5.10
N ALA A 227 1.21 9.32 3.83
CA ALA A 227 1.30 10.64 3.21
C ALA A 227 -0.08 11.25 2.94
N CYS A 228 -1.13 10.43 2.81
CA CYS A 228 -2.52 10.84 2.58
C CYS A 228 -3.22 11.43 3.82
N GLY A 229 -2.61 11.31 5.01
CA GLY A 229 -3.22 11.69 6.30
C GLY A 229 -3.49 13.18 6.51
N LEU A 230 -2.94 14.07 5.67
CA LEU A 230 -2.93 15.53 5.90
C LEU A 230 -4.03 16.33 5.18
N GLY A 231 -5.15 15.72 4.81
CA GLY A 231 -6.29 16.48 4.25
C GLY A 231 -6.18 16.82 2.77
N THR A 232 -5.47 16.02 1.98
CA THR A 232 -5.35 16.22 0.53
C THR A 232 -6.40 15.40 -0.21
N ASP A 233 -7.41 16.06 -0.75
CA ASP A 233 -8.41 15.42 -1.62
C ASP A 233 -7.86 15.21 -3.04
N LEU A 234 -8.22 14.11 -3.69
CA LEU A 234 -7.79 13.71 -5.03
C LEU A 234 -9.01 13.38 -5.91
N PRO A 235 -9.88 14.36 -6.21
CA PRO A 235 -11.19 14.12 -6.83
C PRO A 235 -11.14 13.65 -8.29
N ARG A 236 -9.97 13.70 -8.94
CA ARG A 236 -9.78 13.36 -10.37
C ARG A 236 -9.19 11.98 -10.61
N VAL A 237 -9.17 11.12 -9.59
CA VAL A 237 -8.68 9.75 -9.71
C VAL A 237 -9.83 8.84 -10.14
N ASP A 238 -9.63 8.07 -11.21
CA ASP A 238 -10.62 7.11 -11.69
C ASP A 238 -10.43 5.71 -11.11
N VAL A 239 -9.16 5.37 -10.86
CA VAL A 239 -8.74 4.05 -10.41
C VAL A 239 -7.78 4.18 -9.24
N VAL A 240 -8.07 3.51 -8.12
CA VAL A 240 -7.11 3.34 -7.03
C VAL A 240 -6.54 1.93 -7.10
N LEU A 241 -5.21 1.83 -7.16
CA LEU A 241 -4.46 0.58 -7.13
C LEU A 241 -3.82 0.41 -5.75
N LEU A 242 -4.26 -0.59 -4.99
CA LEU A 242 -3.64 -0.98 -3.72
C LEU A 242 -2.61 -2.08 -4.03
N PHE A 243 -1.33 -1.73 -4.03
CA PHE A 243 -0.26 -2.64 -4.45
C PHE A 243 0.09 -3.66 -3.35
N ASP A 244 0.23 -3.17 -2.12
CA ASP A 244 0.30 -3.92 -0.89
C ASP A 244 -0.70 -3.33 0.11
N SER A 245 -1.22 -4.14 1.04
CA SER A 245 -2.31 -3.77 1.96
C SER A 245 -1.85 -3.89 3.39
N ASP A 246 -1.96 -2.85 4.22
CA ASP A 246 -1.54 -2.92 5.63
C ASP A 246 -2.32 -3.96 6.44
N TRP A 247 -1.78 -4.33 7.60
CA TRP A 247 -2.55 -5.05 8.62
C TRP A 247 -3.64 -4.18 9.24
N HIS A 248 -3.46 -2.85 9.20
CA HIS A 248 -4.42 -1.89 9.72
C HIS A 248 -5.33 -1.37 8.59
N PRO A 249 -6.53 -1.94 8.38
CA PRO A 249 -7.39 -1.61 7.23
C PRO A 249 -7.81 -0.13 7.18
N LEU A 250 -7.85 0.57 8.33
CA LEU A 250 -8.22 1.98 8.34
C LEU A 250 -7.19 2.89 7.65
N LEU A 251 -5.92 2.49 7.53
CA LEU A 251 -4.90 3.29 6.83
C LEU A 251 -5.23 3.34 5.33
N ASP A 252 -5.53 2.18 4.74
CA ASP A 252 -5.95 2.07 3.34
C ASP A 252 -7.28 2.79 3.13
N LEU A 253 -8.25 2.57 4.02
CA LEU A 253 -9.57 3.19 3.93
C LEU A 253 -9.48 4.73 4.01
N GLN A 254 -8.58 5.26 4.85
CA GLN A 254 -8.34 6.69 4.93
C GLN A 254 -7.80 7.24 3.61
N ALA A 255 -6.86 6.54 2.97
CA ALA A 255 -6.34 6.93 1.67
C ALA A 255 -7.40 6.83 0.56
N LEU A 256 -8.24 5.78 0.57
CA LEU A 256 -9.37 5.62 -0.36
C LEU A 256 -10.38 6.77 -0.24
N ARG A 257 -10.70 7.19 0.99
CA ARG A 257 -11.58 8.35 1.24
C ARG A 257 -11.06 9.66 0.65
N ARG A 258 -9.75 9.77 0.39
CA ARG A 258 -9.19 10.94 -0.31
C ARG A 258 -9.43 10.92 -1.81
N ALA A 259 -9.62 9.74 -2.42
CA ALA A 259 -10.01 9.61 -3.82
C ALA A 259 -11.54 9.63 -4.00
N CYS A 260 -12.29 9.11 -3.02
CA CYS A 260 -13.74 9.07 -3.00
C CYS A 260 -14.34 10.41 -2.50
N CYS A 261 -14.08 11.49 -3.24
CA CYS A 261 -14.62 12.82 -2.91
C CYS A 261 -16.05 13.01 -3.40
N ILE A 262 -16.83 13.80 -2.66
CA ILE A 262 -18.18 14.23 -3.06
C ILE A 262 -18.10 15.08 -4.33
N GLY A 263 -18.98 14.84 -5.30
CA GLY A 263 -19.06 15.63 -6.54
C GLY A 263 -18.13 15.17 -7.66
N ARG A 264 -17.56 13.97 -7.54
CA ARG A 264 -16.76 13.35 -8.60
C ARG A 264 -17.68 12.86 -9.74
N PRO A 265 -17.29 13.02 -11.02
CA PRO A 265 -18.01 12.38 -12.11
C PRO A 265 -17.64 10.89 -12.20
N GLY A 266 -18.57 10.00 -11.83
CA GLY A 266 -18.48 8.57 -12.11
C GLY A 266 -17.94 7.68 -10.99
N ALA A 267 -18.06 6.37 -11.18
CA ALA A 267 -17.72 5.36 -10.17
C ALA A 267 -16.20 5.24 -9.94
N LEU A 268 -15.78 5.05 -8.68
CA LEU A 268 -14.38 4.82 -8.32
C LEU A 268 -14.09 3.32 -8.43
N HIS A 269 -13.05 2.95 -9.17
CA HIS A 269 -12.63 1.56 -9.22
C HIS A 269 -11.43 1.35 -8.29
N VAL A 270 -11.59 0.53 -7.26
CA VAL A 270 -10.50 0.13 -6.37
C VAL A 270 -10.04 -1.25 -6.79
N VAL A 271 -8.75 -1.41 -7.07
CA VAL A 271 -8.15 -2.70 -7.44
C VAL A 271 -7.09 -3.03 -6.40
N ARG A 272 -7.29 -4.13 -5.66
CA ARG A 272 -6.35 -4.61 -4.65
C ARG A 272 -5.57 -5.79 -5.19
N LEU A 273 -4.25 -5.68 -5.22
CA LEU A 273 -3.36 -6.77 -5.64
C LEU A 273 -2.98 -7.63 -4.44
N VAL A 274 -3.33 -8.91 -4.48
CA VAL A 274 -3.02 -9.88 -3.42
C VAL A 274 -2.18 -11.01 -4.00
N ALA A 275 -1.03 -11.31 -3.39
CA ALA A 275 -0.24 -12.46 -3.79
C ALA A 275 -0.96 -13.76 -3.41
N ALA A 276 -1.23 -14.60 -4.40
CA ALA A 276 -1.95 -15.85 -4.22
C ALA A 276 -1.13 -16.85 -3.38
N HIS A 277 -1.82 -17.68 -2.59
CA HIS A 277 -1.23 -18.70 -1.71
C HIS A 277 -0.18 -18.14 -0.73
N SER A 278 -0.44 -16.95 -0.20
CA SER A 278 0.52 -16.22 0.63
C SER A 278 -0.08 -15.73 1.94
N VAL A 279 0.75 -15.07 2.76
CA VAL A 279 0.30 -14.38 3.97
C VAL A 279 -0.67 -13.24 3.69
N GLU A 280 -0.70 -12.69 2.47
CA GLU A 280 -1.59 -11.60 2.11
C GLU A 280 -3.06 -12.02 1.91
N GLU A 281 -3.35 -13.30 1.63
CA GLU A 281 -4.74 -13.79 1.50
C GLU A 281 -5.46 -13.87 2.85
N ARG A 282 -4.70 -13.86 3.96
CA ARG A 282 -5.21 -14.01 5.33
C ARG A 282 -5.14 -12.69 6.12
N ALA A 283 -4.89 -11.58 5.44
CA ALA A 283 -4.78 -10.25 6.02
C ALA A 283 -6.16 -9.59 6.19
#